data_AF-A0ABD2CRB6-F1
#
_entry.id   AF-A0ABD2CRB6-F1
#
_cell.length_a   1.000
_cell.length_b   1.000
_cell.length_c   1.000
_cell.angle_alpha   90.00
_cell.angle_beta   90.00
_cell.angle_gamma   90.00
#
_symmetry.space_group_name_H-M   'P 1'
#
loop_
_entity.id
_entity.type
_entity.pdbx_description
1 polymer ?
#
loop_
_entity_poly.entity_id
_entity_poly.type
_entity_poly.pdbx_seq_one_letter_code
_entity_poly.pdbx_strand_id
1 'polypeptide(L)'
;MSKMANDSQILSSKNIIDGRKVEEDEEEEEDDESETEEMSLKEKIPCTHEVTMTHGTKAVIAIAADPSGARLASGSIDYDVCFWDFAGMDSSMRSFRTLQPCENHPIKCLQYSTTGDVILVISGAAQAKVLDRDGFEKCETVKGDQYITDMARTKGHTAGLNSGCWHPFTKEEYLTCSQDSTCRIWLLHRPRGHKNVIKCRAQNGVKTIPTTCSYSREGTVVACGCIDGSIQMWDHRKNFVNPSLTLRNAHGSNNEISSLSFSYLGHTLATRSCDDTLKLWDLRSFKVPIFEVKDLFSRYETTDCMFSPDDSMIVTGESLKKGQDMGKILFYDTKTFELVNEIPVTNSHVIKTLWHPKLNQLFVGCGNGIVKVYYDINRSMRGAKLCVVKSHFKHKHMEVMSTQQIITPHALPLFRQDRPKSVRKQMEKDRLDPVKSRRPDLPITSGQGGRVASSGGTLSSYVIRNLGLSKRIEDDQDPREAILKYAKEAEENPYWIAPAYKKTQPKTIFQTDEQDSGPSTKKQKT
;
A
#
# COMPACT_ATOMS: atom_id res chain seq x y z
N MET A 1 -11.74 49.35 -69.57
CA MET A 1 -11.31 50.15 -68.41
C MET A 1 -10.94 49.18 -67.29
N SER A 2 -9.80 48.47 -67.34
CA SER A 2 -8.42 48.84 -66.99
C SER A 2 -8.16 49.11 -65.49
N LYS A 3 -7.53 48.09 -64.85
CA LYS A 3 -6.46 48.11 -63.81
C LYS A 3 -6.82 48.64 -62.40
N MET A 4 -6.70 47.86 -61.31
CA MET A 4 -5.55 47.21 -60.63
C MET A 4 -4.89 48.07 -59.52
N ALA A 5 -4.75 47.42 -58.35
CA ALA A 5 -3.57 47.36 -57.47
C ALA A 5 -3.35 48.36 -56.29
N ASN A 6 -3.24 47.74 -55.11
CA ASN A 6 -2.12 47.74 -54.15
C ASN A 6 -1.85 48.87 -53.12
N ASP A 7 -1.66 48.34 -51.90
CA ASP A 7 -0.54 48.52 -50.96
C ASP A 7 -0.58 49.51 -49.79
N SER A 8 -0.06 48.94 -48.71
CA SER A 8 0.08 49.32 -47.31
C SER A 8 1.23 50.28 -46.99
N GLN A 9 1.27 50.70 -45.70
CA GLN A 9 2.38 51.23 -44.87
C GLN A 9 2.37 52.77 -44.65
N ILE A 10 2.73 53.41 -43.50
CA ILE A 10 3.22 53.08 -42.13
C ILE A 10 3.40 54.43 -41.36
N LEU A 11 3.31 54.44 -40.01
CA LEU A 11 3.85 55.41 -38.99
C LEU A 11 3.35 56.89 -39.01
N SER A 12 3.21 57.66 -37.93
CA SER A 12 3.51 57.56 -36.49
C SER A 12 2.89 58.79 -35.76
N SER A 13 2.54 58.67 -34.48
CA SER A 13 2.97 59.65 -33.45
C SER A 13 2.64 59.13 -32.05
N LYS A 14 3.69 58.95 -31.25
CA LYS A 14 3.64 58.74 -29.80
C LYS A 14 3.59 60.11 -29.12
N ASN A 15 2.82 60.23 -28.04
CA ASN A 15 3.19 61.06 -26.89
C ASN A 15 2.76 60.36 -25.60
N ILE A 16 3.72 60.29 -24.67
CA ILE A 16 3.68 59.70 -23.34
C ILE A 16 3.49 60.83 -22.32
N ILE A 17 2.87 60.52 -21.17
CA ILE A 17 3.03 61.02 -19.78
C ILE A 17 1.64 60.90 -19.12
N ASP A 18 1.32 59.79 -18.45
CA ASP A 18 1.62 59.40 -17.06
C ASP A 18 0.76 60.13 -16.00
N GLY A 19 0.04 59.37 -15.17
CA GLY A 19 -0.86 59.94 -14.15
C GLY A 19 -1.99 59.05 -13.63
N ARG A 20 -1.66 57.88 -13.08
CA ARG A 20 -2.28 57.23 -11.90
C ARG A 20 -3.81 57.36 -11.74
N LYS A 21 -4.55 56.32 -12.14
CA LYS A 21 -5.91 56.05 -11.65
C LYS A 21 -6.04 54.61 -11.19
N VAL A 22 -6.74 54.48 -10.07
CA VAL A 22 -7.13 53.27 -9.36
C VAL A 22 -7.96 52.40 -10.32
N GLU A 23 -7.51 51.19 -10.59
CA GLU A 23 -8.32 50.15 -11.24
C GLU A 23 -9.20 49.54 -10.16
N GLU A 24 -10.50 49.80 -10.26
CA GLU A 24 -11.54 48.98 -9.66
C GLU A 24 -11.61 47.72 -10.53
N ASP A 25 -11.27 46.57 -9.95
CA ASP A 25 -11.46 45.25 -10.54
C ASP A 25 -12.98 44.99 -10.62
N GLU A 26 -13.61 45.38 -11.73
CA GLU A 26 -14.88 44.80 -12.16
C GLU A 26 -14.53 43.43 -12.77
N GLU A 27 -14.60 42.39 -11.94
CA GLU A 27 -14.68 41.00 -12.38
C GLU A 27 -15.96 40.86 -13.22
N GLU A 28 -15.82 40.96 -14.55
CA GLU A 28 -16.82 40.43 -15.47
C GLU A 28 -16.87 38.92 -15.25
N GLU A 29 -17.83 38.47 -14.44
CA GLU A 29 -18.30 37.09 -14.41
C GLU A 29 -18.84 36.78 -15.81
N GLU A 30 -17.98 36.26 -16.69
CA GLU A 30 -18.41 35.46 -17.83
C GLU A 30 -19.12 34.23 -17.25
N ASP A 31 -20.44 34.33 -17.14
CA ASP A 31 -21.36 33.23 -16.95
C ASP A 31 -21.15 32.24 -18.11
N ASP A 32 -20.21 31.29 -17.93
CA ASP A 32 -20.14 30.04 -18.66
C ASP A 32 -21.38 29.20 -18.29
N GLU A 33 -22.56 29.64 -18.74
CA GLU A 33 -23.72 28.78 -18.94
C GLU A 33 -23.42 27.83 -20.10
N SER A 34 -22.47 26.91 -19.89
CA SER A 34 -22.32 25.76 -20.77
C SER A 34 -23.54 24.89 -20.56
N GLU A 35 -24.50 25.00 -21.49
CA GLU A 35 -25.58 24.05 -21.69
C GLU A 35 -25.00 22.63 -21.54
N THR A 36 -25.27 21.98 -20.40
CA THR A 36 -24.90 20.59 -20.19
C THR A 36 -25.82 19.76 -21.06
N GLU A 37 -25.46 19.59 -22.33
CA GLU A 37 -26.08 18.60 -23.21
C GLU A 37 -26.18 17.28 -22.44
N GLU A 38 -27.38 16.70 -22.32
CA GLU A 38 -27.59 15.41 -21.66
C GLU A 38 -26.83 14.33 -22.44
N MET A 39 -25.57 14.11 -22.05
CA MET A 39 -24.68 13.17 -22.71
C MET A 39 -25.24 11.75 -22.63
N SER A 40 -25.16 11.02 -23.74
CA SER A 40 -25.62 9.64 -23.79
C SER A 40 -24.84 8.75 -22.81
N LEU A 41 -25.51 7.75 -22.22
CA LEU A 41 -24.87 6.83 -21.26
C LEU A 41 -23.62 6.13 -21.84
N LYS A 42 -23.62 5.90 -23.14
CA LYS A 42 -22.49 5.26 -23.84
C LYS A 42 -21.23 6.13 -23.87
N GLU A 43 -21.39 7.45 -24.01
CA GLU A 43 -20.27 8.40 -24.01
C GLU A 43 -19.64 8.58 -22.64
N LYS A 44 -20.37 8.25 -21.56
CA LYS A 44 -19.82 8.29 -20.20
C LYS A 44 -18.77 7.20 -19.96
N ILE A 45 -18.81 6.12 -20.73
CA ILE A 45 -17.90 4.99 -20.58
C ILE A 45 -16.50 5.40 -21.08
N PRO A 46 -15.45 5.33 -20.25
CA PRO A 46 -14.10 5.70 -20.67
C PRO A 46 -13.47 4.57 -21.49
N CYS A 47 -13.78 4.49 -22.79
CA CYS A 47 -13.34 3.39 -23.67
C CYS A 47 -12.60 3.81 -24.94
N THR A 48 -12.18 5.08 -25.07
CA THR A 48 -11.54 5.54 -26.32
C THR A 48 -10.11 5.02 -26.49
N HIS A 49 -9.37 4.89 -25.38
CA HIS A 49 -7.99 4.40 -25.39
C HIS A 49 -7.78 3.30 -24.35
N GLU A 50 -6.85 2.39 -24.65
CA GLU A 50 -6.44 1.33 -23.74
C GLU A 50 -4.93 1.37 -23.45
N VAL A 51 -4.57 1.01 -22.22
CA VAL A 51 -3.20 0.73 -21.79
C VAL A 51 -3.15 -0.66 -21.19
N THR A 52 -2.08 -1.39 -21.46
CA THR A 52 -1.83 -2.71 -20.88
C THR A 52 -0.65 -2.64 -19.90
N MET A 53 -0.84 -3.21 -18.71
CA MET A 53 0.21 -3.38 -17.71
C MET A 53 0.40 -4.86 -17.43
N THR A 54 1.65 -5.33 -17.42
CA THR A 54 1.95 -6.76 -17.26
C THR A 54 2.31 -7.06 -15.81
N HIS A 55 1.40 -7.70 -15.07
CA HIS A 55 1.64 -8.11 -13.69
C HIS A 55 2.54 -9.34 -13.59
N GLY A 56 2.22 -10.37 -14.39
CA GLY A 56 2.84 -11.68 -14.33
C GLY A 56 2.22 -12.59 -15.39
N THR A 57 2.31 -13.91 -15.17
CA THR A 57 1.79 -14.90 -16.12
C THR A 57 0.45 -15.50 -15.70
N LYS A 58 0.12 -15.51 -14.41
CA LYS A 58 -1.15 -16.04 -13.92
C LYS A 58 -2.17 -14.93 -13.63
N ALA A 59 -3.40 -15.37 -13.39
CA ALA A 59 -4.59 -14.54 -13.22
C ALA A 59 -4.45 -13.46 -12.13
N VAL A 60 -4.82 -12.23 -12.48
CA VAL A 60 -4.96 -11.11 -11.53
C VAL A 60 -6.34 -11.21 -10.87
N ILE A 61 -6.36 -11.52 -9.57
CA ILE A 61 -7.58 -11.79 -8.79
C ILE A 61 -8.07 -10.56 -8.04
N ALA A 62 -7.18 -9.63 -7.70
CA ALA A 62 -7.51 -8.46 -6.91
C ALA A 62 -6.87 -7.20 -7.50
N ILE A 63 -7.62 -6.11 -7.54
CA ILE A 63 -7.14 -4.78 -7.96
C ILE A 63 -7.71 -3.75 -6.99
N ALA A 64 -6.87 -2.81 -6.59
CA ALA A 64 -7.28 -1.67 -5.79
C ALA A 64 -6.57 -0.40 -6.28
N ALA A 65 -7.29 0.72 -6.28
CA ALA A 65 -6.75 2.04 -6.56
C ALA A 65 -6.78 2.90 -5.30
N ASP A 66 -5.76 3.74 -5.14
CA ASP A 66 -5.72 4.80 -4.15
C ASP A 66 -6.90 5.76 -4.39
N PRO A 67 -7.65 6.23 -3.37
CA PRO A 67 -8.73 7.21 -3.54
C PRO A 67 -8.33 8.51 -4.25
N SER A 68 -7.04 8.84 -4.28
CA SER A 68 -6.49 9.97 -5.05
C SER A 68 -6.24 9.64 -6.53
N GLY A 69 -6.16 8.36 -6.87
CA GLY A 69 -5.86 7.86 -8.20
C GLY A 69 -4.36 7.91 -8.58
N ALA A 70 -3.46 8.12 -7.62
CA ALA A 70 -2.01 8.19 -7.90
C ALA A 70 -1.34 6.81 -7.99
N ARG A 71 -1.81 5.84 -7.20
CA ARG A 71 -1.26 4.48 -7.15
C ARG A 71 -2.33 3.42 -7.39
N LEU A 72 -1.89 2.30 -7.95
CA LEU A 72 -2.67 1.08 -8.10
C LEU A 72 -1.91 -0.08 -7.42
N ALA A 73 -2.65 -1.00 -6.83
CA ALA A 73 -2.15 -2.29 -6.36
C ALA A 73 -2.92 -3.40 -7.07
N SER A 74 -2.21 -4.45 -7.46
CA SER A 74 -2.79 -5.63 -8.09
C SER A 74 -2.22 -6.88 -7.43
N GLY A 75 -3.07 -7.88 -7.21
CA GLY A 75 -2.72 -9.15 -6.60
C GLY A 75 -3.06 -10.30 -7.54
N SER A 76 -2.12 -11.23 -7.68
CA SER A 76 -2.26 -12.42 -8.49
C SER A 76 -2.47 -13.68 -7.63
N ILE A 77 -2.94 -14.73 -8.30
CA ILE A 77 -2.85 -16.10 -7.80
C ILE A 77 -1.39 -16.58 -7.63
N ASP A 78 -0.42 -15.87 -8.23
CA ASP A 78 1.03 -16.07 -8.07
C ASP A 78 1.58 -15.66 -6.68
N TYR A 79 0.72 -15.28 -5.73
CA TYR A 79 1.10 -14.78 -4.39
C TYR A 79 1.73 -13.37 -4.40
N ASP A 80 2.09 -12.89 -5.59
CA ASP A 80 2.63 -11.57 -5.82
C ASP A 80 1.56 -10.46 -5.70
N VAL A 81 1.96 -9.38 -5.03
CA VAL A 81 1.30 -8.08 -5.08
C VAL A 81 2.26 -7.11 -5.79
N CYS A 82 1.84 -6.57 -6.92
CA CYS A 82 2.56 -5.50 -7.61
C CYS A 82 1.94 -4.14 -7.30
N PHE A 83 2.81 -3.16 -7.10
CA PHE A 83 2.43 -1.76 -6.98
C PHE A 83 2.81 -0.97 -8.22
N TRP A 84 1.90 -0.09 -8.60
CA TRP A 84 2.00 0.78 -9.76
C TRP A 84 1.87 2.22 -9.29
N ASP A 85 2.79 3.07 -9.73
CA ASP A 85 2.77 4.51 -9.45
C ASP A 85 2.69 5.25 -10.77
N PHE A 86 1.54 5.87 -11.06
CA PHE A 86 1.33 6.52 -12.34
C PHE A 86 2.18 7.78 -12.53
N ALA A 87 2.61 8.41 -11.42
CA ALA A 87 3.51 9.55 -11.48
C ALA A 87 4.97 9.12 -11.69
N GLY A 88 5.38 7.98 -11.15
CA GLY A 88 6.74 7.45 -11.32
C GLY A 88 6.97 6.67 -12.61
N MET A 89 5.91 6.08 -13.17
CA MET A 89 5.98 5.16 -14.29
C MET A 89 6.07 5.88 -15.64
N ASP A 90 6.79 5.26 -16.58
CA ASP A 90 6.92 5.70 -17.96
C ASP A 90 6.01 4.89 -18.90
N SER A 91 6.17 5.08 -20.21
CA SER A 91 5.43 4.33 -21.22
C SER A 91 5.67 2.80 -21.20
N SER A 92 6.66 2.30 -20.45
CA SER A 92 6.92 0.86 -20.34
C SER A 92 5.97 0.14 -19.38
N MET A 93 5.21 0.90 -18.59
CA MET A 93 4.15 0.40 -17.72
C MET A 93 4.62 -0.73 -16.79
N ARG A 94 5.82 -0.58 -16.21
CA ARG A 94 6.39 -1.56 -15.26
C ARG A 94 6.00 -1.24 -13.82
N SER A 95 5.76 -2.28 -13.03
CA SER A 95 5.55 -2.13 -11.59
C SER A 95 6.81 -1.56 -10.96
N PHE A 96 6.66 -0.66 -9.99
CA PHE A 96 7.81 -0.11 -9.29
C PHE A 96 8.31 -1.07 -8.20
N ARG A 97 7.42 -1.93 -7.69
CA ARG A 97 7.70 -2.93 -6.66
C ARG A 97 6.76 -4.12 -6.81
N THR A 98 7.32 -5.29 -6.59
CA THR A 98 6.60 -6.57 -6.48
C THR A 98 7.00 -7.20 -5.14
N LEU A 99 6.04 -7.70 -4.39
CA LEU A 99 6.26 -8.34 -3.10
C LEU A 99 5.36 -9.57 -2.93
N GLN A 100 5.74 -10.44 -1.99
CA GLN A 100 4.98 -11.62 -1.61
C GLN A 100 4.63 -11.55 -0.12
N PRO A 101 3.59 -10.79 0.27
CA PRO A 101 3.32 -10.53 1.69
C PRO A 101 2.91 -11.80 2.45
N CYS A 102 2.25 -12.74 1.79
CA CYS A 102 1.73 -13.96 2.41
C CYS A 102 2.41 -15.24 1.91
N GLU A 103 3.55 -15.10 1.22
CA GLU A 103 4.44 -16.09 0.55
C GLU A 103 3.77 -17.28 -0.14
N ASN A 104 3.03 -18.11 0.59
CA ASN A 104 2.43 -19.35 0.12
C ASN A 104 0.92 -19.26 -0.17
N HIS A 105 0.28 -18.11 0.04
CA HIS A 105 -1.17 -17.98 -0.06
C HIS A 105 -1.59 -17.06 -1.21
N PRO A 106 -2.54 -17.48 -2.09
CA PRO A 106 -3.03 -16.65 -3.18
C PRO A 106 -3.74 -15.42 -2.62
N ILE A 107 -3.52 -14.29 -3.28
CA ILE A 107 -4.19 -13.03 -2.94
C ILE A 107 -5.63 -13.12 -3.46
N LYS A 108 -6.60 -12.90 -2.58
CA LYS A 108 -8.02 -12.94 -2.91
C LYS A 108 -8.64 -11.56 -3.03
N CYS A 109 -8.25 -10.63 -2.17
CA CYS A 109 -8.79 -9.28 -2.15
C CYS A 109 -7.72 -8.26 -1.73
N LEU A 110 -7.79 -7.08 -2.32
CA LEU A 110 -6.97 -5.92 -2.02
C LEU A 110 -7.90 -4.72 -1.91
N GLN A 111 -7.67 -3.86 -0.92
CA GLN A 111 -8.37 -2.58 -0.85
C GLN A 111 -7.50 -1.50 -0.18
N TYR A 112 -7.42 -0.33 -0.81
CA TYR A 112 -6.85 0.85 -0.17
C TYR A 112 -7.77 1.37 0.93
N SER A 113 -7.16 1.86 2.00
CA SER A 113 -7.85 2.70 2.98
C SER A 113 -8.44 3.94 2.32
N THR A 114 -9.40 4.56 2.98
CA THR A 114 -10.10 5.77 2.50
C THR A 114 -9.18 6.99 2.37
N THR A 115 -8.06 7.00 3.09
CA THR A 115 -6.99 8.01 2.96
C THR A 115 -5.94 7.65 1.92
N GLY A 116 -5.80 6.36 1.57
CA GLY A 116 -4.77 5.86 0.65
C GLY A 116 -3.42 5.55 1.30
N ASP A 117 -3.30 5.68 2.63
CA ASP A 117 -2.02 5.48 3.35
C ASP A 117 -1.64 4.00 3.49
N VAL A 118 -2.65 3.16 3.71
CA VAL A 118 -2.50 1.73 3.96
C VAL A 118 -3.38 0.91 3.03
N ILE A 119 -2.99 -0.35 2.84
CA ILE A 119 -3.60 -1.31 1.93
C ILE A 119 -3.88 -2.58 2.72
N LEU A 120 -5.14 -3.02 2.70
CA LEU A 120 -5.55 -4.28 3.27
C LEU A 120 -5.29 -5.38 2.24
N VAL A 121 -4.48 -6.35 2.64
CA VAL A 121 -4.13 -7.52 1.83
C VAL A 121 -4.76 -8.75 2.44
N ILE A 122 -5.62 -9.38 1.64
CA ILE A 122 -6.36 -10.57 2.04
C ILE A 122 -5.94 -11.69 1.11
N SER A 123 -5.44 -12.75 1.74
CA SER A 123 -4.97 -13.95 1.07
C SER A 123 -5.75 -15.15 1.56
N GLY A 124 -5.46 -16.33 1.00
CA GLY A 124 -5.94 -17.60 1.55
C GLY A 124 -5.46 -17.91 2.98
N ALA A 125 -4.58 -17.10 3.58
CA ALA A 125 -4.18 -17.26 4.98
C ALA A 125 -5.34 -16.90 5.93
N ALA A 126 -5.30 -17.40 7.16
CA ALA A 126 -6.26 -17.03 8.21
C ALA A 126 -6.01 -15.64 8.81
N GLN A 127 -4.91 -15.00 8.43
CA GLN A 127 -4.50 -13.69 8.93
C GLN A 127 -4.56 -12.67 7.79
N ALA A 128 -5.14 -11.51 8.07
CA ALA A 128 -5.07 -10.35 7.19
C ALA A 128 -3.80 -9.57 7.50
N LYS A 129 -3.16 -9.07 6.44
CA LYS A 129 -2.02 -8.17 6.54
C LYS A 129 -2.43 -6.79 6.06
N VAL A 130 -1.97 -5.75 6.76
CA VAL A 130 -2.10 -4.36 6.33
C VAL A 130 -0.72 -3.85 6.01
N LEU A 131 -0.54 -3.42 4.77
CA LEU A 131 0.69 -2.85 4.27
C LEU A 131 0.58 -1.33 4.24
N ASP A 132 1.67 -0.63 4.46
CA ASP A 132 1.78 0.78 4.09
C ASP A 132 1.85 0.91 2.55
N ARG A 133 1.68 2.14 2.07
CA ARG A 133 1.70 2.51 0.64
C ARG A 133 2.93 2.02 -0.14
N ASP A 134 4.04 1.77 0.55
CA ASP A 134 5.29 1.29 -0.04
C ASP A 134 5.48 -0.23 0.11
N GLY A 135 4.55 -0.95 0.74
CA GLY A 135 4.60 -2.40 0.91
C GLY A 135 5.22 -2.91 2.19
N PHE A 136 5.54 -2.03 3.15
CA PHE A 136 5.99 -2.46 4.47
C PHE A 136 4.81 -2.94 5.31
N GLU A 137 5.01 -4.00 6.07
CA GLU A 137 3.96 -4.54 6.95
C GLU A 137 3.77 -3.63 8.16
N LYS A 138 2.56 -3.09 8.30
CA LYS A 138 2.18 -2.25 9.44
C LYS A 138 1.49 -3.05 10.54
N CYS A 139 0.64 -3.99 10.12
CA CYS A 139 -0.23 -4.73 11.02
C CYS A 139 -0.55 -6.11 10.45
N GLU A 140 -0.52 -7.12 11.31
CA GLU A 140 -0.93 -8.48 11.00
C GLU A 140 -1.94 -8.93 12.07
N THR A 141 -3.11 -9.41 11.64
CA THR A 141 -4.13 -9.89 12.57
C THR A 141 -3.69 -11.18 13.24
N VAL A 142 -4.09 -11.38 14.50
CA VAL A 142 -3.82 -12.63 15.22
C VAL A 142 -4.55 -13.82 14.58
N LYS A 143 -3.87 -14.98 14.50
CA LYS A 143 -4.53 -16.25 14.15
C LYS A 143 -5.43 -16.73 15.29
N GLY A 144 -6.63 -17.19 14.96
CA GLY A 144 -7.55 -17.81 15.91
C GLY A 144 -7.12 -19.22 16.33
N ASP A 145 -7.56 -19.64 17.51
CA ASP A 145 -7.41 -21.03 17.93
C ASP A 145 -8.42 -21.91 17.16
N GLN A 146 -7.89 -22.81 16.34
CA GLN A 146 -8.66 -23.67 15.45
C GLN A 146 -9.46 -24.77 16.18
N TYR A 147 -9.14 -25.05 17.45
CA TYR A 147 -9.78 -26.13 18.20
C TYR A 147 -11.00 -25.66 19.01
N ILE A 148 -11.22 -24.35 19.09
CA ILE A 148 -12.39 -23.77 19.77
C ILE A 148 -13.59 -23.78 18.83
N THR A 149 -14.70 -24.37 19.28
CA THR A 149 -15.93 -24.51 18.48
C THR A 149 -16.77 -23.23 18.43
N ASP A 150 -16.75 -22.44 19.51
CA ASP A 150 -17.42 -21.14 19.61
C ASP A 150 -16.52 -20.02 19.09
N MET A 151 -16.87 -19.51 17.92
CA MET A 151 -16.13 -18.45 17.24
C MET A 151 -16.15 -17.10 17.97
N ALA A 152 -17.02 -16.90 18.96
CA ALA A 152 -16.97 -15.68 19.78
C ALA A 152 -15.77 -15.67 20.75
N ARG A 153 -15.23 -16.85 21.09
CA ARG A 153 -14.11 -16.98 22.03
C ARG A 153 -12.74 -16.95 21.34
N THR A 154 -12.71 -17.13 20.02
CA THR A 154 -11.46 -17.08 19.25
C THR A 154 -11.08 -15.63 18.95
N LYS A 155 -9.81 -15.26 19.16
CA LYS A 155 -9.35 -13.88 18.98
C LYS A 155 -9.27 -13.47 17.51
N GLY A 156 -8.93 -14.39 16.62
CA GLY A 156 -8.91 -14.17 15.18
C GLY A 156 -9.52 -15.32 14.38
N HIS A 157 -9.39 -15.25 13.07
CA HIS A 157 -9.96 -16.25 12.18
C HIS A 157 -9.23 -17.58 12.28
N THR A 158 -9.98 -18.68 12.18
CA THR A 158 -9.44 -20.04 12.29
C THR A 158 -9.16 -20.67 10.92
N ALA A 159 -9.79 -20.17 9.87
CA ALA A 159 -9.66 -20.64 8.49
C ALA A 159 -9.29 -19.49 7.54
N GLY A 160 -9.00 -19.83 6.28
CA GLY A 160 -8.58 -18.87 5.26
C GLY A 160 -9.60 -17.74 5.05
N LEU A 161 -9.10 -16.54 4.75
CA LEU A 161 -9.94 -15.40 4.42
C LEU A 161 -10.48 -15.52 2.99
N ASN A 162 -11.58 -14.80 2.70
CA ASN A 162 -12.18 -14.73 1.38
C ASN A 162 -12.15 -13.31 0.82
N SER A 163 -12.62 -12.33 1.60
CA SER A 163 -12.72 -10.93 1.20
C SER A 163 -12.63 -10.03 2.44
N GLY A 164 -12.57 -8.73 2.22
CA GLY A 164 -12.60 -7.74 3.29
C GLY A 164 -12.53 -6.32 2.77
N CYS A 165 -12.94 -5.40 3.62
CA CYS A 165 -13.23 -4.03 3.22
C CYS A 165 -12.94 -3.04 4.34
N TRP A 166 -12.44 -1.87 3.96
CA TRP A 166 -12.28 -0.75 4.89
C TRP A 166 -13.63 -0.11 5.19
N HIS A 167 -13.80 0.37 6.42
CA HIS A 167 -14.92 1.21 6.76
C HIS A 167 -14.80 2.56 6.01
N PRO A 168 -15.88 3.10 5.40
CA PRO A 168 -15.81 4.28 4.53
C PRO A 168 -15.42 5.58 5.24
N PHE A 169 -15.81 5.76 6.51
CA PHE A 169 -15.48 6.96 7.29
C PHE A 169 -14.35 6.74 8.30
N THR A 170 -14.47 5.69 9.13
CA THR A 170 -13.47 5.33 10.13
C THR A 170 -12.22 4.68 9.49
N LYS A 171 -11.14 5.45 9.34
CA LYS A 171 -9.89 5.01 8.69
C LYS A 171 -9.21 3.78 9.32
N GLU A 172 -9.47 3.52 10.60
CA GLU A 172 -8.76 2.50 11.39
C GLU A 172 -9.52 1.16 11.44
N GLU A 173 -10.73 1.13 10.90
CA GLU A 173 -11.64 0.00 11.01
C GLU A 173 -11.77 -0.71 9.67
N TYR A 174 -11.64 -2.03 9.70
CA TYR A 174 -11.80 -2.86 8.53
C TYR A 174 -12.51 -4.17 8.88
N LEU A 175 -13.19 -4.72 7.89
CA LEU A 175 -13.94 -5.96 7.95
C LEU A 175 -13.19 -7.04 7.19
N THR A 176 -13.18 -8.26 7.71
CA THR A 176 -12.70 -9.44 7.00
C THR A 176 -13.75 -10.55 7.07
N CYS A 177 -13.88 -11.33 6.02
CA CYS A 177 -14.70 -12.54 6.00
C CYS A 177 -13.83 -13.78 5.76
N SER A 178 -14.24 -14.90 6.35
CA SER A 178 -13.46 -16.13 6.37
C SER A 178 -14.33 -17.37 6.13
N GLN A 179 -13.67 -18.44 5.70
CA GLN A 179 -14.21 -19.78 5.62
C GLN A 179 -14.67 -20.34 6.98
N ASP A 180 -14.32 -19.70 8.10
CA ASP A 180 -14.76 -20.08 9.45
C ASP A 180 -16.22 -19.70 9.78
N SER A 181 -17.01 -19.27 8.77
CA SER A 181 -18.40 -18.78 8.87
C SER A 181 -18.58 -17.45 9.60
N THR A 182 -17.50 -16.71 9.83
CA THR A 182 -17.56 -15.41 10.50
C THR A 182 -17.05 -14.28 9.63
N CYS A 183 -17.62 -13.10 9.88
CA CYS A 183 -17.00 -11.84 9.53
C CYS A 183 -16.53 -11.16 10.81
N ARG A 184 -15.35 -10.55 10.78
CA ARG A 184 -14.77 -9.87 11.94
C ARG A 184 -14.45 -8.44 11.58
N ILE A 185 -14.76 -7.56 12.53
CA ILE A 185 -14.41 -6.16 12.47
C ILE A 185 -13.15 -5.97 13.30
N TRP A 186 -12.14 -5.36 12.71
CA TRP A 186 -10.82 -5.15 13.29
C TRP A 186 -10.53 -3.66 13.44
N LEU A 187 -9.63 -3.36 14.38
CA LEU A 187 -9.05 -2.04 14.53
C LEU A 187 -7.55 -2.13 14.27
N LEU A 188 -7.02 -1.23 13.44
CA LEU A 188 -5.63 -1.22 13.01
C LEU A 188 -4.64 -1.19 14.19
N HIS A 189 -4.93 -0.38 15.21
CA HIS A 189 -4.09 -0.25 16.42
C HIS A 189 -4.19 -1.44 17.38
N ARG A 190 -5.18 -2.33 17.20
CA ARG A 190 -5.41 -3.49 18.07
C ARG A 190 -5.44 -4.80 17.26
N PRO A 191 -4.31 -5.26 16.69
CA PRO A 191 -4.26 -6.50 15.89
C PRO A 191 -4.55 -7.80 16.66
N ARG A 192 -4.34 -7.78 17.98
CA ARG A 192 -4.41 -8.98 18.83
C ARG A 192 -5.84 -9.42 19.18
N GLY A 193 -6.85 -8.70 18.71
CA GLY A 193 -8.24 -9.05 18.88
C GLY A 193 -9.14 -8.26 17.94
N HIS A 194 -10.30 -8.82 17.64
CA HIS A 194 -11.33 -8.14 16.88
C HIS A 194 -12.16 -7.23 17.80
N LYS A 195 -12.79 -6.22 17.20
CA LYS A 195 -13.78 -5.35 17.85
C LYS A 195 -15.11 -6.06 18.00
N ASN A 196 -15.60 -6.65 16.90
CA ASN A 196 -16.88 -7.36 16.85
C ASN A 196 -16.78 -8.62 15.97
N VAL A 197 -17.61 -9.62 16.27
CA VAL A 197 -17.80 -10.85 15.47
C VAL A 197 -19.22 -10.90 14.93
N ILE A 198 -19.33 -11.18 13.65
CA ILE A 198 -20.58 -11.43 12.94
C ILE A 198 -20.61 -12.92 12.58
N LYS A 199 -21.65 -13.63 12.98
CA LYS A 199 -21.81 -15.07 12.71
C LYS A 199 -22.87 -15.26 11.63
N CYS A 200 -22.47 -15.73 10.45
CA CYS A 200 -23.40 -16.00 9.36
C CYS A 200 -24.08 -17.36 9.59
N ARG A 201 -25.40 -17.39 9.47
CA ARG A 201 -26.22 -18.59 9.76
C ARG A 201 -27.10 -18.92 8.56
N ALA A 202 -27.16 -20.18 8.13
CA ALA A 202 -28.11 -20.70 7.15
C ALA A 202 -29.55 -20.73 7.72
N GLN A 203 -30.54 -21.06 6.88
CA GLN A 203 -31.96 -21.01 7.27
C GLN A 203 -32.31 -22.04 8.36
N ASN A 204 -31.62 -23.17 8.36
CA ASN A 204 -31.71 -24.21 9.38
C ASN A 204 -30.91 -23.89 10.66
N GLY A 205 -30.29 -22.70 10.76
CA GLY A 205 -29.48 -22.28 11.91
C GLY A 205 -28.04 -22.81 11.92
N VAL A 206 -27.66 -23.60 10.90
CA VAL A 206 -26.28 -24.10 10.72
C VAL A 206 -25.37 -22.94 10.28
N LYS A 207 -24.06 -23.07 10.52
CA LYS A 207 -23.06 -22.09 10.07
C LYS A 207 -23.02 -22.05 8.54
N THR A 208 -22.94 -20.86 7.95
CA THR A 208 -22.74 -20.69 6.49
C THR A 208 -21.54 -19.79 6.23
N ILE A 209 -20.80 -20.06 5.15
CA ILE A 209 -19.54 -19.38 4.85
C ILE A 209 -19.83 -18.07 4.10
N PRO A 210 -19.38 -16.90 4.60
CA PRO A 210 -19.40 -15.67 3.82
C PRO A 210 -18.27 -15.69 2.77
N THR A 211 -18.62 -15.57 1.50
CA THR A 211 -17.68 -15.50 0.36
C THR A 211 -17.22 -14.06 0.11
N THR A 212 -18.12 -13.11 0.29
CA THR A 212 -17.83 -11.67 0.12
C THR A 212 -18.49 -10.85 1.22
N CYS A 213 -17.91 -9.70 1.53
CA CYS A 213 -18.45 -8.76 2.50
C CYS A 213 -18.17 -7.32 2.08
N SER A 214 -19.06 -6.41 2.43
CA SER A 214 -18.95 -5.00 2.07
C SER A 214 -19.66 -4.12 3.10
N TYR A 215 -19.11 -2.92 3.30
CA TYR A 215 -19.82 -1.84 4.00
C TYR A 215 -20.73 -1.10 3.02
N SER A 216 -21.91 -0.71 3.49
CA SER A 216 -22.66 0.38 2.86
C SER A 216 -21.79 1.63 2.75
N ARG A 217 -22.04 2.47 1.75
CA ARG A 217 -21.30 3.73 1.57
C ARG A 217 -21.47 4.69 2.76
N GLU A 218 -22.60 4.62 3.45
CA GLU A 218 -22.86 5.34 4.69
C GLU A 218 -22.16 4.74 5.93
N GLY A 219 -21.57 3.54 5.83
CA GLY A 219 -20.96 2.83 6.97
C GLY A 219 -21.97 2.33 8.00
N THR A 220 -23.27 2.44 7.74
CA THR A 220 -24.34 2.09 8.68
C THR A 220 -24.73 0.62 8.62
N VAL A 221 -24.49 -0.05 7.50
CA VAL A 221 -24.83 -1.47 7.27
C VAL A 221 -23.60 -2.24 6.81
N VAL A 222 -23.43 -3.46 7.34
CA VAL A 222 -22.50 -4.48 6.85
C VAL A 222 -23.31 -5.54 6.11
N ALA A 223 -22.96 -5.82 4.86
CA ALA A 223 -23.55 -6.90 4.07
C ALA A 223 -22.54 -8.03 3.84
N CYS A 224 -23.05 -9.27 3.88
CA CYS A 224 -22.30 -10.48 3.59
C CYS A 224 -23.07 -11.33 2.59
N GLY A 225 -22.37 -11.79 1.55
CA GLY A 225 -22.85 -12.79 0.62
C GLY A 225 -22.35 -14.16 1.07
N CYS A 226 -23.24 -15.12 1.22
CA CYS A 226 -22.92 -16.44 1.73
C CYS A 226 -22.91 -17.49 0.61
N ILE A 227 -22.19 -18.60 0.84
CA ILE A 227 -22.10 -19.75 -0.06
C ILE A 227 -23.44 -20.44 -0.34
N ASP A 228 -24.41 -20.29 0.57
CA ASP A 228 -25.77 -20.81 0.40
C ASP A 228 -26.64 -19.95 -0.54
N GLY A 229 -26.08 -18.91 -1.14
CA GLY A 229 -26.80 -17.96 -1.99
C GLY A 229 -27.60 -16.92 -1.20
N SER A 230 -27.43 -16.85 0.13
CA SER A 230 -28.11 -15.86 0.97
C SER A 230 -27.31 -14.56 1.11
N ILE A 231 -28.04 -13.44 1.11
CA ILE A 231 -27.51 -12.12 1.47
C ILE A 231 -27.97 -11.81 2.89
N GLN A 232 -27.02 -11.55 3.78
CA GLN A 232 -27.29 -11.22 5.17
C GLN A 232 -26.69 -9.86 5.49
N MET A 233 -27.44 -9.02 6.19
CA MET A 233 -27.02 -7.67 6.55
C MET A 233 -27.18 -7.42 8.04
N TRP A 234 -26.29 -6.61 8.59
CA TRP A 234 -26.32 -6.18 9.98
C TRP A 234 -26.23 -4.66 10.06
N ASP A 235 -27.06 -4.06 10.90
CA ASP A 235 -26.96 -2.64 11.25
C ASP A 235 -25.73 -2.44 12.16
N HIS A 236 -24.77 -1.65 11.70
CA HIS A 236 -23.52 -1.35 12.39
C HIS A 236 -23.74 -0.59 13.71
N ARG A 237 -24.91 0.06 13.87
CA ARG A 237 -25.29 0.78 15.10
C ARG A 237 -25.88 -0.14 16.17
N LYS A 238 -26.26 -1.37 15.80
CA LYS A 238 -26.86 -2.36 16.69
C LYS A 238 -25.86 -3.46 17.02
N ASN A 239 -26.22 -4.31 17.97
CA ASN A 239 -25.44 -5.51 18.25
C ASN A 239 -25.53 -6.50 17.07
N PHE A 240 -24.39 -7.08 16.69
CA PHE A 240 -24.26 -8.03 15.56
C PHE A 240 -24.81 -9.44 15.84
N VAL A 241 -25.75 -9.58 16.80
CA VAL A 241 -26.29 -10.89 17.21
C VAL A 241 -27.20 -11.45 16.13
N ASN A 242 -28.12 -10.63 15.62
CA ASN A 242 -29.09 -11.02 14.60
C ASN A 242 -28.95 -10.12 13.37
N PRO A 243 -29.12 -10.66 12.15
CA PRO A 243 -29.17 -9.85 10.95
C PRO A 243 -30.38 -8.90 10.99
N SER A 244 -30.20 -7.68 10.50
CA SER A 244 -31.29 -6.70 10.34
C SER A 244 -32.12 -7.01 9.10
N LEU A 245 -31.46 -7.40 8.00
CA LEU A 245 -32.08 -7.84 6.76
C LEU A 245 -31.45 -9.16 6.33
N THR A 246 -32.29 -10.10 5.90
CA THR A 246 -31.82 -11.41 5.45
C THR A 246 -32.65 -11.86 4.27
N LEU A 247 -31.99 -12.20 3.17
CA LEU A 247 -32.63 -12.76 1.99
C LEU A 247 -31.99 -14.11 1.67
N ARG A 248 -32.76 -15.19 1.88
CA ARG A 248 -32.23 -16.56 1.77
C ARG A 248 -32.09 -17.05 0.34
N ASN A 249 -33.03 -16.66 -0.51
CA ASN A 249 -33.11 -17.12 -1.89
C ASN A 249 -32.66 -16.02 -2.87
N ALA A 250 -31.58 -15.30 -2.55
CA ALA A 250 -31.10 -14.24 -3.41
C ALA A 250 -30.52 -14.83 -4.71
N HIS A 251 -29.72 -15.88 -4.58
CA HIS A 251 -29.13 -16.66 -5.66
C HIS A 251 -29.49 -18.14 -5.54
N GLY A 252 -29.20 -18.92 -6.59
CA GLY A 252 -29.41 -20.37 -6.58
C GLY A 252 -28.72 -21.04 -5.38
N SER A 253 -29.42 -22.00 -4.75
CA SER A 253 -28.86 -22.73 -3.60
C SER A 253 -27.54 -23.38 -3.99
N ASN A 254 -26.51 -23.19 -3.15
CA ASN A 254 -25.15 -23.69 -3.34
C ASN A 254 -24.32 -22.98 -4.44
N ASN A 255 -24.74 -21.81 -4.90
CA ASN A 255 -23.91 -20.93 -5.73
C ASN A 255 -23.40 -19.74 -4.90
N GLU A 256 -22.10 -19.56 -4.94
CA GLU A 256 -21.39 -18.52 -4.20
C GLU A 256 -21.64 -17.13 -4.78
N ILE A 257 -21.89 -16.15 -3.90
CA ILE A 257 -21.96 -14.74 -4.28
C ILE A 257 -20.53 -14.23 -4.40
N SER A 258 -20.12 -13.87 -5.61
CA SER A 258 -18.76 -13.44 -5.92
C SER A 258 -18.50 -11.97 -5.58
N SER A 259 -19.52 -11.10 -5.72
CA SER A 259 -19.40 -9.70 -5.37
C SER A 259 -20.71 -9.07 -4.87
N LEU A 260 -20.54 -8.09 -3.99
CA LEU A 260 -21.56 -7.22 -3.43
C LEU A 260 -21.13 -5.77 -3.61
N SER A 261 -21.91 -4.99 -4.35
CA SER A 261 -21.66 -3.57 -4.54
C SER A 261 -22.85 -2.76 -4.06
N PHE A 262 -22.60 -1.79 -3.18
CA PHE A 262 -23.59 -0.79 -2.82
C PHE A 262 -23.51 0.38 -3.80
N SER A 263 -24.68 0.88 -4.21
CA SER A 263 -24.77 2.15 -4.94
C SER A 263 -24.18 3.29 -4.11
N TYR A 264 -23.61 4.29 -4.77
CA TYR A 264 -23.10 5.52 -4.15
C TYR A 264 -24.19 6.31 -3.42
N LEU A 265 -25.42 6.32 -3.93
CA LEU A 265 -26.62 6.87 -3.30
C LEU A 265 -27.14 6.01 -2.13
N GLY A 266 -26.70 4.75 -2.01
CA GLY A 266 -26.98 3.89 -0.86
C GLY A 266 -28.38 3.27 -0.80
N HIS A 267 -29.19 3.39 -1.85
CA HIS A 267 -30.54 2.81 -1.88
C HIS A 267 -30.61 1.42 -2.51
N THR A 268 -29.66 1.11 -3.38
CA THR A 268 -29.65 -0.16 -4.12
C THR A 268 -28.37 -0.96 -3.84
N LEU A 269 -28.49 -2.28 -4.04
CA LEU A 269 -27.38 -3.23 -3.94
C LEU A 269 -27.34 -4.07 -5.21
N ALA A 270 -26.18 -4.16 -5.86
CA ALA A 270 -25.94 -5.08 -6.95
C ALA A 270 -25.22 -6.33 -6.42
N THR A 271 -25.65 -7.51 -6.86
CA THR A 271 -25.04 -8.78 -6.48
C THR A 271 -24.71 -9.60 -7.70
N ARG A 272 -23.47 -10.11 -7.73
CA ARG A 272 -22.99 -11.06 -8.74
C ARG A 272 -22.71 -12.40 -8.08
N SER A 273 -23.04 -13.47 -8.78
CA SER A 273 -22.92 -14.84 -8.29
C SER A 273 -22.37 -15.76 -9.37
N CYS A 274 -21.85 -16.90 -8.94
CA CYS A 274 -21.43 -18.02 -9.78
C CYS A 274 -22.61 -18.79 -10.40
N ASP A 275 -23.85 -18.39 -10.14
CA ASP A 275 -25.05 -18.84 -10.86
C ASP A 275 -25.26 -18.15 -12.22
N ASP A 276 -24.25 -17.39 -12.67
CA ASP A 276 -24.25 -16.61 -13.90
C ASP A 276 -25.36 -15.53 -13.96
N THR A 277 -25.80 -15.06 -12.78
CA THR A 277 -26.78 -13.97 -12.68
C THR A 277 -26.21 -12.71 -12.03
N LEU A 278 -26.65 -11.56 -12.54
CA LEU A 278 -26.49 -10.25 -11.92
C LEU A 278 -27.87 -9.76 -11.48
N LYS A 279 -28.03 -9.46 -10.19
CA LYS A 279 -29.30 -8.99 -9.63
C LYS A 279 -29.13 -7.62 -8.99
N LEU A 280 -30.15 -6.77 -9.16
CA LEU A 280 -30.25 -5.48 -8.49
C LEU A 280 -31.35 -5.53 -7.43
N TRP A 281 -31.06 -5.01 -6.24
CA TRP A 281 -31.95 -5.04 -5.10
C TRP A 281 -32.23 -3.64 -4.59
N ASP A 282 -33.47 -3.38 -4.21
CA ASP A 282 -33.84 -2.20 -3.41
C ASP A 282 -33.72 -2.56 -1.92
N LEU A 283 -32.94 -1.79 -1.16
CA LEU A 283 -32.79 -2.01 0.28
C LEU A 283 -34.06 -1.68 1.06
N ARG A 284 -34.93 -0.80 0.53
CA ARG A 284 -36.22 -0.46 1.14
C ARG A 284 -37.24 -1.59 0.99
N SER A 285 -37.17 -2.32 -0.12
CA SER A 285 -38.02 -3.48 -0.44
C SER A 285 -37.19 -4.73 -0.72
N PHE A 286 -36.42 -5.17 0.28
CA PHE A 286 -35.43 -6.25 0.16
C PHE A 286 -36.05 -7.66 0.20
N LYS A 287 -36.92 -7.99 -0.76
CA LYS A 287 -37.58 -9.31 -0.88
C LYS A 287 -37.45 -9.94 -2.26
N VAL A 288 -37.51 -9.13 -3.30
CA VAL A 288 -37.51 -9.56 -4.71
C VAL A 288 -36.49 -8.68 -5.45
N PRO A 289 -35.73 -9.22 -6.41
CA PRO A 289 -34.83 -8.39 -7.21
C PRO A 289 -35.65 -7.43 -8.07
N ILE A 290 -35.18 -6.20 -8.22
CA ILE A 290 -35.78 -5.22 -9.14
C ILE A 290 -35.55 -5.70 -10.58
N PHE A 291 -34.31 -6.10 -10.86
CA PHE A 291 -33.87 -6.59 -12.16
C PHE A 291 -32.94 -7.79 -11.99
N GLU A 292 -32.99 -8.69 -12.98
CA GLU A 292 -32.16 -9.88 -13.07
C GLU A 292 -31.69 -10.05 -14.52
N VAL A 293 -30.37 -10.15 -14.71
CA VAL A 293 -29.77 -10.58 -15.98
C VAL A 293 -29.17 -11.96 -15.78
N LYS A 294 -29.41 -12.84 -16.76
CA LYS A 294 -28.93 -14.22 -16.81
C LYS A 294 -27.87 -14.38 -17.90
N ASP A 295 -27.31 -15.58 -17.99
CA ASP A 295 -26.32 -16.01 -18.99
C ASP A 295 -24.96 -15.31 -18.91
N LEU A 296 -24.63 -14.72 -17.76
CA LEU A 296 -23.38 -14.02 -17.52
C LEU A 296 -22.30 -14.96 -16.95
N PHE A 297 -21.60 -15.68 -17.82
CA PHE A 297 -20.67 -16.73 -17.40
C PHE A 297 -19.58 -16.23 -16.46
N SER A 298 -19.38 -16.93 -15.36
CA SER A 298 -18.32 -16.66 -14.40
C SER A 298 -17.57 -17.94 -14.04
N ARG A 299 -16.27 -17.97 -14.35
CA ARG A 299 -15.39 -19.09 -13.96
C ARG A 299 -14.78 -18.88 -12.58
N TYR A 300 -14.49 -17.63 -12.24
CA TYR A 300 -13.84 -17.27 -11.00
C TYR A 300 -14.86 -16.81 -9.96
N GLU A 301 -14.74 -17.38 -8.77
CA GLU A 301 -15.46 -17.01 -7.55
C GLU A 301 -15.23 -15.56 -7.11
N THR A 302 -14.25 -14.86 -7.69
CA THR A 302 -13.94 -13.45 -7.40
C THR A 302 -14.42 -12.47 -8.48
N THR A 303 -15.28 -12.89 -9.42
CA THR A 303 -15.78 -12.00 -10.47
C THR A 303 -16.51 -10.79 -9.88
N ASP A 304 -16.15 -9.57 -10.30
CA ASP A 304 -16.69 -8.35 -9.70
C ASP A 304 -17.95 -7.77 -10.38
N CYS A 305 -18.71 -7.01 -9.59
CA CYS A 305 -19.72 -6.08 -10.05
C CYS A 305 -19.56 -4.74 -9.33
N MET A 306 -19.76 -3.64 -10.04
CA MET A 306 -19.59 -2.32 -9.44
C MET A 306 -20.39 -1.26 -10.18
N PHE A 307 -20.88 -0.27 -9.42
CA PHE A 307 -21.56 0.89 -9.96
C PHE A 307 -20.60 1.89 -10.61
N SER A 308 -21.08 2.57 -11.64
CA SER A 308 -20.43 3.78 -12.14
C SER A 308 -20.40 4.84 -11.05
N PRO A 309 -19.44 5.78 -11.09
CA PRO A 309 -19.32 6.84 -10.08
C PRO A 309 -20.57 7.69 -9.89
N ASP A 310 -21.42 7.79 -10.92
CA ASP A 310 -22.68 8.53 -10.93
C ASP A 310 -23.92 7.64 -10.68
N ASP A 311 -23.72 6.36 -10.34
CA ASP A 311 -24.78 5.35 -10.16
C ASP A 311 -25.69 5.10 -11.38
N SER A 312 -25.41 5.66 -12.55
CA SER A 312 -26.25 5.43 -13.73
C SER A 312 -26.04 4.05 -14.34
N MET A 313 -24.90 3.40 -14.11
CA MET A 313 -24.57 2.14 -14.76
C MET A 313 -23.98 1.12 -13.79
N ILE A 314 -24.08 -0.15 -14.14
CA ILE A 314 -23.41 -1.27 -13.47
C ILE A 314 -22.46 -1.94 -14.45
N VAL A 315 -21.24 -2.16 -13.99
CA VAL A 315 -20.18 -2.82 -14.75
C VAL A 315 -19.95 -4.21 -14.21
N THR A 316 -19.92 -5.20 -15.10
CA THR A 316 -19.55 -6.58 -14.74
C THR A 316 -18.63 -7.22 -15.76
N GLY A 317 -17.78 -8.13 -15.29
CA GLY A 317 -16.97 -8.98 -16.15
C GLY A 317 -17.73 -10.22 -16.60
N GLU A 318 -17.48 -10.65 -17.83
CA GLU A 318 -17.85 -11.97 -18.35
C GLU A 318 -16.59 -12.81 -18.57
N SER A 319 -16.59 -14.02 -18.04
CA SER A 319 -15.57 -15.03 -18.32
C SER A 319 -15.83 -15.71 -19.66
N LEU A 320 -14.81 -16.25 -20.31
CA LEU A 320 -15.01 -17.03 -21.53
C LEU A 320 -15.74 -18.34 -21.29
N LYS A 321 -16.84 -18.55 -22.02
CA LYS A 321 -17.45 -19.87 -22.25
C LYS A 321 -16.63 -20.66 -23.28
N LYS A 322 -16.75 -22.00 -23.26
CA LYS A 322 -16.12 -22.86 -24.28
C LYS A 322 -16.68 -22.50 -25.66
N GLY A 323 -15.82 -22.05 -26.58
CA GLY A 323 -16.21 -21.65 -27.94
C GLY A 323 -16.34 -20.14 -28.15
N GLN A 324 -16.14 -19.31 -27.12
CA GLN A 324 -15.93 -17.87 -27.27
C GLN A 324 -14.42 -17.56 -27.26
N ASP A 325 -14.01 -16.54 -28.02
CA ASP A 325 -12.61 -16.16 -28.16
C ASP A 325 -12.16 -15.04 -27.23
N MET A 326 -13.08 -14.17 -26.78
CA MET A 326 -12.76 -12.98 -25.97
C MET A 326 -13.59 -12.91 -24.69
N GLY A 327 -12.94 -12.59 -23.57
CA GLY A 327 -13.61 -12.14 -22.36
C GLY A 327 -14.11 -10.70 -22.54
N LYS A 328 -15.31 -10.42 -22.03
CA LYS A 328 -16.01 -9.15 -22.22
C LYS A 328 -16.24 -8.42 -20.91
N ILE A 329 -16.36 -7.11 -20.99
CA ILE A 329 -16.96 -6.28 -19.93
C ILE A 329 -18.30 -5.79 -20.44
N LEU A 330 -19.31 -5.89 -19.59
CA LEU A 330 -20.68 -5.56 -19.90
C LEU A 330 -21.13 -4.41 -19.01
N PHE A 331 -21.80 -3.45 -19.63
CA PHE A 331 -22.33 -2.26 -18.96
C PHE A 331 -23.84 -2.26 -19.07
N TYR A 332 -24.51 -2.22 -17.92
CA TYR A 332 -25.97 -2.17 -17.82
C TYR A 332 -26.42 -0.83 -17.27
N ASP A 333 -27.53 -0.30 -17.76
CA ASP A 333 -28.18 0.87 -17.15
C ASP A 333 -28.84 0.49 -15.82
N THR A 334 -28.83 1.36 -14.82
CA THR A 334 -29.46 1.04 -13.51
C THR A 334 -30.98 1.17 -13.53
N LYS A 335 -31.53 1.98 -14.44
CA LYS A 335 -32.99 2.23 -14.52
C LYS A 335 -33.71 1.19 -15.36
N THR A 336 -33.22 0.89 -16.56
CA THR A 336 -33.84 -0.09 -17.46
C THR A 336 -33.21 -1.49 -17.37
N PHE A 337 -31.96 -1.56 -16.91
CA PHE A 337 -31.17 -2.79 -16.88
C PHE A 337 -30.89 -3.41 -18.25
N GLU A 338 -30.98 -2.59 -19.30
CA GLU A 338 -30.59 -2.95 -20.66
C GLU A 338 -29.07 -2.84 -20.83
N LEU A 339 -28.52 -3.65 -21.74
CA LEU A 339 -27.10 -3.61 -22.08
C LEU A 339 -26.80 -2.35 -22.88
N VAL A 340 -26.03 -1.43 -22.29
CA VAL A 340 -25.63 -0.16 -22.94
C VAL A 340 -24.43 -0.37 -23.86
N ASN A 341 -23.44 -1.14 -23.42
CA ASN A 341 -22.22 -1.39 -24.18
C ASN A 341 -21.54 -2.70 -23.79
N GLU A 342 -20.78 -3.26 -24.72
CA GLU A 342 -19.86 -4.37 -24.48
C GLU A 342 -18.45 -4.03 -24.95
N ILE A 343 -17.44 -4.35 -24.13
CA ILE A 343 -16.02 -4.15 -24.47
C ILE A 343 -15.31 -5.51 -24.48
N PRO A 344 -14.80 -6.00 -25.63
CA PRO A 344 -13.94 -7.17 -25.67
C PRO A 344 -12.53 -6.81 -25.18
N VAL A 345 -12.03 -7.51 -24.17
CA VAL A 345 -10.81 -7.11 -23.45
C VAL A 345 -9.59 -7.92 -23.89
N THR A 346 -9.64 -9.24 -23.69
CA THR A 346 -8.55 -10.17 -24.00
C THR A 346 -9.10 -11.55 -24.30
N ASN A 347 -8.27 -12.43 -24.87
CA ASN A 347 -8.58 -13.85 -25.06
C ASN A 347 -8.53 -14.67 -23.75
N SER A 348 -8.76 -14.01 -22.61
CA SER A 348 -8.73 -14.61 -21.27
C SER A 348 -9.86 -14.05 -20.40
N HIS A 349 -10.06 -14.66 -19.24
CA HIS A 349 -11.17 -14.35 -18.34
C HIS A 349 -11.03 -12.92 -17.77
N VAL A 350 -12.12 -12.17 -17.74
CA VAL A 350 -12.22 -10.92 -16.98
C VAL A 350 -12.62 -11.28 -15.56
N ILE A 351 -11.81 -10.89 -14.58
CA ILE A 351 -11.99 -11.30 -13.18
C ILE A 351 -12.39 -10.09 -12.33
N LYS A 352 -11.55 -9.05 -12.29
CA LYS A 352 -11.82 -7.83 -11.51
C LYS A 352 -12.02 -6.62 -12.39
N THR A 353 -13.01 -5.81 -12.03
CA THR A 353 -13.31 -4.51 -12.65
C THR A 353 -13.32 -3.45 -11.56
N LEU A 354 -12.65 -2.32 -11.80
CA LEU A 354 -12.59 -1.19 -10.88
C LEU A 354 -12.66 0.11 -11.66
N TRP A 355 -13.68 0.91 -11.42
CA TRP A 355 -13.90 2.21 -12.05
C TRP A 355 -13.61 3.26 -11.01
N HIS A 356 -12.54 4.00 -11.23
CA HIS A 356 -12.10 4.99 -10.27
C HIS A 356 -12.94 6.28 -10.41
N PRO A 357 -13.60 6.76 -9.34
CA PRO A 357 -14.54 7.87 -9.41
C PRO A 357 -13.91 9.19 -9.80
N LYS A 358 -12.69 9.50 -9.33
CA LYS A 358 -12.03 10.79 -9.62
C LYS A 358 -11.23 10.82 -10.92
N LEU A 359 -10.75 9.66 -11.37
CA LEU A 359 -9.94 9.58 -12.59
C LEU A 359 -10.83 9.40 -13.82
N ASN A 360 -12.04 8.88 -13.62
CA ASN A 360 -12.89 8.33 -14.66
C ASN A 360 -12.12 7.32 -15.55
N GLN A 361 -11.46 6.35 -14.92
CA GLN A 361 -10.68 5.29 -15.60
C GLN A 361 -11.18 3.93 -15.12
N LEU A 362 -11.16 2.94 -16.02
CA LEU A 362 -11.58 1.58 -15.74
C LEU A 362 -10.36 0.65 -15.74
N PHE A 363 -10.07 0.05 -14.60
CA PHE A 363 -9.03 -0.96 -14.41
C PHE A 363 -9.66 -2.35 -14.46
N VAL A 364 -9.02 -3.25 -15.19
CA VAL A 364 -9.56 -4.58 -15.48
C VAL A 364 -8.46 -5.62 -15.29
N GLY A 365 -8.70 -6.57 -14.40
CA GLY A 365 -7.80 -7.69 -14.12
C GLY A 365 -8.17 -8.89 -14.97
N CYS A 366 -7.21 -9.38 -15.75
CA CYS A 366 -7.40 -10.50 -16.66
C CYS A 366 -6.74 -11.79 -16.14
N GLY A 367 -7.25 -12.93 -16.63
CA GLY A 367 -6.76 -14.28 -16.29
C GLY A 367 -5.36 -14.62 -16.80
N ASN A 368 -4.81 -13.82 -17.73
CA ASN A 368 -3.48 -13.98 -18.31
C ASN A 368 -2.38 -13.16 -17.60
N GLY A 369 -2.68 -12.54 -16.45
CA GLY A 369 -1.71 -11.72 -15.73
C GLY A 369 -1.55 -10.30 -16.27
N ILE A 370 -2.48 -9.85 -17.12
CA ILE A 370 -2.52 -8.48 -17.62
C ILE A 370 -3.54 -7.68 -16.82
N VAL A 371 -3.20 -6.44 -16.52
CA VAL A 371 -4.15 -5.41 -16.08
C VAL A 371 -4.36 -4.45 -17.25
N LYS A 372 -5.58 -4.39 -17.77
CA LYS A 372 -5.98 -3.41 -18.79
C LYS A 372 -6.55 -2.16 -18.12
N VAL A 373 -6.21 -1.00 -18.66
CA VAL A 373 -6.74 0.29 -18.23
C VAL A 373 -7.41 0.95 -19.41
N TYR A 374 -8.70 1.24 -19.28
CA TYR A 374 -9.45 2.02 -20.24
C TYR A 374 -9.63 3.44 -19.72
N TYR A 375 -9.36 4.39 -20.60
CA TYR A 375 -9.45 5.82 -20.29
C TYR A 375 -9.89 6.59 -21.52
N ASP A 376 -10.39 7.79 -21.29
CA ASP A 376 -10.68 8.75 -22.33
C ASP A 376 -9.72 9.95 -22.26
N ILE A 377 -9.30 10.47 -23.41
CA ILE A 377 -8.32 11.58 -23.45
C ILE A 377 -8.94 12.85 -22.88
N ASN A 378 -10.20 13.11 -23.19
CA ASN A 378 -10.85 14.37 -22.84
C ASN A 378 -11.43 14.33 -21.43
N ARG A 379 -12.09 13.22 -21.07
CA ARG A 379 -12.79 13.09 -19.78
C ARG A 379 -11.93 12.52 -18.66
N SER A 380 -11.00 11.61 -18.95
CA SER A 380 -10.19 11.02 -17.89
C SER A 380 -9.05 11.93 -17.47
N MET A 381 -8.88 12.05 -16.16
CA MET A 381 -7.84 12.87 -15.56
C MET A 381 -6.73 12.01 -14.97
N ARG A 382 -5.48 12.48 -15.05
CA ARG A 382 -4.30 11.88 -14.40
C ARG A 382 -4.17 10.35 -14.68
N GLY A 383 -3.72 9.56 -13.70
CA GLY A 383 -3.61 8.11 -13.80
C GLY A 383 -2.79 7.65 -15.00
N ALA A 384 -3.30 6.69 -15.77
CA ALA A 384 -2.61 6.14 -16.94
C ALA A 384 -2.23 7.19 -18.00
N LYS A 385 -2.98 8.30 -18.13
CA LYS A 385 -2.68 9.40 -19.06
C LYS A 385 -1.30 10.01 -18.80
N LEU A 386 -0.85 10.04 -17.54
CA LEU A 386 0.48 10.56 -17.18
C LEU A 386 1.61 9.67 -17.69
N CYS A 387 1.39 8.36 -17.72
CA CYS A 387 2.42 7.40 -18.08
C CYS A 387 2.61 7.32 -19.60
N VAL A 388 1.53 7.44 -20.38
CA VAL A 388 1.56 7.33 -21.84
C VAL A 388 2.42 8.42 -22.49
N VAL A 389 2.40 9.64 -21.95
CA VAL A 389 3.17 10.78 -22.49
C VAL A 389 4.66 10.69 -22.10
N LYS A 390 5.01 9.96 -21.03
CA LYS A 390 6.38 9.91 -20.53
C LYS A 390 7.24 8.97 -21.36
N SER A 391 8.20 9.54 -22.07
CA SER A 391 9.23 8.78 -22.77
C SER A 391 10.09 8.00 -21.79
N HIS A 392 10.28 6.70 -22.04
CA HIS A 392 11.19 5.85 -21.26
C HIS A 392 12.62 6.42 -21.27
N PHE A 393 13.10 6.88 -20.11
CA PHE A 393 14.47 7.36 -19.96
C PHE A 393 15.39 6.15 -19.85
N LYS A 394 16.19 5.86 -20.88
CA LYS A 394 17.24 4.85 -20.77
C LYS A 394 18.21 5.27 -19.67
N HIS A 395 18.27 4.49 -18.59
CA HIS A 395 19.29 4.67 -17.57
C HIS A 395 20.65 4.59 -18.26
N LYS A 396 21.40 5.69 -18.30
CA LYS A 396 22.77 5.65 -18.81
C LYS A 396 23.52 4.68 -17.89
N HIS A 397 23.97 3.56 -18.44
CA HIS A 397 24.97 2.75 -17.77
C HIS A 397 26.14 3.70 -17.53
N MET A 398 26.46 3.94 -16.25
CA MET A 398 27.66 4.66 -15.87
C MET A 398 28.81 3.75 -16.27
N GLU A 399 29.29 3.90 -17.50
CA GLU A 399 30.55 3.33 -17.90
C GLU A 399 31.57 3.88 -16.91
N VAL A 400 32.14 2.98 -16.11
CA VAL A 400 33.30 3.29 -15.31
C VAL A 400 34.35 3.75 -16.30
N MET A 401 34.53 5.08 -16.41
CA MET A 401 35.54 5.66 -17.27
C MET A 401 36.88 5.15 -16.75
N SER A 402 37.41 4.10 -17.38
CA SER A 402 38.80 3.74 -17.21
C SER A 402 39.58 4.98 -17.64
N THR A 403 40.27 5.63 -16.72
CA THR A 403 41.13 6.76 -17.05
C THR A 403 42.16 6.28 -18.05
N GLN A 404 41.97 6.56 -19.35
CA GLN A 404 42.95 6.23 -20.37
C GLN A 404 44.21 7.04 -20.07
N GLN A 405 45.28 6.36 -19.69
CA GLN A 405 46.54 7.01 -19.38
C GLN A 405 47.16 7.52 -20.68
N ILE A 406 47.31 8.85 -20.80
CA ILE A 406 47.93 9.49 -21.96
C ILE A 406 49.45 9.24 -21.87
N ILE A 407 50.00 8.50 -22.83
CA ILE A 407 51.43 8.16 -22.86
C ILE A 407 52.19 9.31 -23.53
N THR A 408 53.04 10.01 -22.77
CA THR A 408 53.97 11.01 -23.29
C THR A 408 55.36 10.39 -23.48
N PRO A 409 55.77 10.00 -24.71
CA PRO A 409 57.00 9.22 -24.94
C PRO A 409 58.30 9.95 -24.55
N HIS A 410 58.30 11.28 -24.62
CA HIS A 410 59.48 12.12 -24.36
C HIS A 410 59.50 12.79 -22.97
N ALA A 411 58.56 12.45 -22.07
CA ALA A 411 58.60 13.00 -20.71
C ALA A 411 59.88 12.55 -19.98
N LEU A 412 60.52 13.50 -19.29
CA LEU A 412 61.66 13.23 -18.41
C LEU A 412 61.28 12.17 -17.36
N PRO A 413 62.23 11.36 -16.86
CA PRO A 413 61.95 10.28 -15.91
C PRO A 413 61.16 10.71 -14.66
N LEU A 414 61.34 11.94 -14.18
CA LEU A 414 60.59 12.49 -13.05
C LEU A 414 59.09 12.74 -13.32
N PHE A 415 58.71 12.93 -14.59
CA PHE A 415 57.34 13.21 -15.02
C PHE A 415 56.66 12.02 -15.69
N ARG A 416 57.37 10.90 -15.82
CA ARG A 416 56.75 9.64 -16.26
C ARG A 416 55.96 9.07 -15.10
N GLN A 417 54.65 9.01 -15.26
CA GLN A 417 53.80 8.25 -14.34
C GLN A 417 54.23 6.78 -14.40
N ASP A 418 54.57 6.21 -13.25
CA ASP A 418 54.92 4.79 -13.16
C ASP A 418 53.74 3.95 -13.64
N ARG A 419 54.01 3.04 -14.58
CA ARG A 419 53.00 2.08 -15.03
C ARG A 419 52.58 1.23 -13.83
N PRO A 420 51.27 1.10 -13.52
CA PRO A 420 50.83 0.10 -12.55
C PRO A 420 51.21 -1.28 -13.12
N LYS A 421 52.25 -1.89 -12.56
CA LYS A 421 52.67 -3.24 -12.94
C LYS A 421 51.73 -4.23 -12.27
N SER A 422 51.37 -5.30 -12.98
CA SER A 422 50.68 -6.40 -12.32
C SER A 422 51.58 -6.97 -11.22
N VAL A 423 51.03 -7.09 -10.02
CA VAL A 423 51.74 -7.54 -8.81
C VAL A 423 52.49 -8.86 -9.09
N ARG A 424 51.90 -9.74 -9.90
CA ARG A 424 52.48 -11.02 -10.34
C ARG A 424 53.81 -10.87 -11.10
N LYS A 425 53.89 -9.93 -12.06
CA LYS A 425 55.09 -9.73 -12.89
C LYS A 425 56.22 -9.04 -12.11
N GLN A 426 55.84 -8.24 -11.12
CA GLN A 426 56.80 -7.63 -10.18
C GLN A 426 57.41 -8.68 -9.25
N MET A 427 56.59 -9.57 -8.67
CA MET A 427 57.06 -10.68 -7.85
C MET A 427 57.98 -11.64 -8.62
N GLU A 428 57.70 -11.91 -9.89
CA GLU A 428 58.53 -12.77 -10.74
C GLU A 428 59.91 -12.15 -11.01
N LYS A 429 59.97 -10.82 -11.22
CA LYS A 429 61.22 -10.08 -11.38
C LYS A 429 62.00 -9.97 -10.07
N ASP A 430 61.33 -9.74 -8.94
CA ASP A 430 61.97 -9.67 -7.63
C ASP A 430 62.50 -11.05 -7.17
N ARG A 431 61.91 -12.17 -7.66
CA ARG A 431 62.45 -13.53 -7.47
C ARG A 431 63.74 -13.80 -8.26
N LEU A 432 63.90 -13.16 -9.42
CA LEU A 432 65.10 -13.27 -10.26
C LEU A 432 66.28 -12.46 -9.70
N ASP A 433 66.02 -11.49 -8.82
CA ASP A 433 67.06 -10.65 -8.21
C ASP A 433 67.70 -11.38 -7.00
N PRO A 434 69.01 -11.69 -7.03
CA PRO A 434 69.67 -12.48 -6.00
C PRO A 434 69.74 -11.79 -4.64
N VAL A 435 69.63 -10.47 -4.59
CA VAL A 435 69.64 -9.70 -3.33
C VAL A 435 68.24 -9.61 -2.73
N LYS A 436 67.22 -9.37 -3.56
CA LYS A 436 65.83 -9.25 -3.09
C LYS A 436 65.17 -10.59 -2.77
N SER A 437 65.57 -11.68 -3.41
CA SER A 437 65.08 -13.03 -3.12
C SER A 437 65.63 -13.60 -1.82
N ARG A 438 66.80 -13.14 -1.38
CA ARG A 438 67.50 -13.61 -0.17
C ARG A 438 67.35 -12.67 1.03
N ARG A 439 66.61 -11.56 0.89
CA ARG A 439 66.33 -10.67 2.01
C ARG A 439 65.37 -11.38 2.98
N PRO A 440 65.62 -11.38 4.29
CA PRO A 440 64.63 -11.79 5.28
C PRO A 440 63.37 -10.93 5.13
N ASP A 441 62.19 -11.53 5.32
CA ASP A 441 60.93 -10.80 5.28
C ASP A 441 60.94 -9.66 6.32
N LEU A 442 60.52 -8.47 5.90
CA LEU A 442 60.39 -7.35 6.82
C LEU A 442 59.31 -7.65 7.86
N PRO A 443 59.45 -7.19 9.11
CA PRO A 443 58.40 -7.35 10.11
C PRO A 443 57.11 -6.69 9.62
N ILE A 444 56.06 -7.52 9.45
CA ILE A 444 54.74 -7.11 8.97
C ILE A 444 54.16 -6.08 9.94
N THR A 445 54.06 -4.83 9.50
CA THR A 445 53.65 -3.69 10.33
C THR A 445 52.13 -3.49 10.36
N SER A 446 51.34 -4.35 9.71
CA SER A 446 49.87 -4.23 9.63
C SER A 446 49.20 -5.60 9.56
N GLY A 447 48.19 -5.82 10.43
CA GLY A 447 47.49 -7.09 10.76
C GLY A 447 47.26 -8.09 9.62
N GLN A 448 47.09 -9.39 9.84
CA GLN A 448 46.50 -10.15 10.95
C GLN A 448 47.36 -11.40 11.20
N GLY A 449 47.74 -11.66 12.46
CA GLY A 449 48.70 -12.72 12.81
C GLY A 449 49.32 -12.59 14.21
N GLY A 450 48.61 -11.95 15.15
CA GLY A 450 49.00 -11.97 16.57
C GLY A 450 49.49 -10.66 17.20
N ARG A 451 49.38 -9.49 16.55
CA ARG A 451 49.51 -8.18 17.23
C ARG A 451 48.54 -7.13 16.69
N VAL A 452 48.00 -6.33 17.59
CA VAL A 452 46.91 -5.36 17.37
C VAL A 452 47.41 -4.16 16.56
N ALA A 453 46.81 -3.93 15.39
CA ALA A 453 47.08 -2.73 14.60
C ALA A 453 46.27 -1.55 15.15
N SER A 454 46.91 -0.38 15.23
CA SER A 454 46.27 0.89 15.55
C SER A 454 45.27 1.25 14.44
N SER A 455 43.98 1.21 14.80
CA SER A 455 42.80 1.80 14.15
C SER A 455 43.04 2.40 12.74
N GLY A 456 42.79 1.60 11.70
CA GLY A 456 42.79 2.02 10.30
C GLY A 456 41.39 2.44 9.81
N GLY A 457 41.35 3.40 8.89
CA GLY A 457 40.16 4.13 8.42
C GLY A 457 39.13 3.35 7.61
N THR A 458 38.49 2.36 8.21
CA THR A 458 37.25 1.71 7.71
C THR A 458 36.13 1.79 8.76
N LEU A 459 34.96 1.22 8.50
CA LEU A 459 33.75 1.21 9.34
C LEU A 459 34.02 1.01 10.85
N SER A 460 35.03 0.24 11.21
CA SER A 460 35.51 0.06 12.58
C SER A 460 35.96 1.37 13.24
N SER A 461 36.61 2.28 12.52
CA SER A 461 36.96 3.62 13.01
C SER A 461 35.73 4.51 13.24
N TYR A 462 34.69 4.40 12.40
CA TYR A 462 33.42 5.12 12.57
C TYR A 462 32.66 4.58 13.79
N VAL A 463 32.62 3.27 13.95
CA VAL A 463 32.02 2.59 15.11
C VAL A 463 32.76 2.98 16.39
N ILE A 464 34.10 2.95 16.43
CA ILE A 464 34.87 3.38 17.61
C ILE A 464 34.66 4.87 17.90
N ARG A 465 34.59 5.75 16.88
CA ARG A 465 34.34 7.17 17.08
C ARG A 465 32.93 7.42 17.64
N ASN A 466 31.92 6.70 17.15
CA ASN A 466 30.55 6.80 17.68
C ASN A 466 30.39 6.17 19.07
N LEU A 467 31.05 5.05 19.34
CA LEU A 467 31.09 4.44 20.67
C LEU A 467 31.88 5.27 21.68
N GLY A 468 32.97 5.93 21.26
CA GLY A 468 33.76 6.83 22.10
C GLY A 468 33.10 8.20 22.35
N LEU A 469 32.16 8.61 21.48
CA LEU A 469 31.35 9.83 21.68
C LEU A 469 30.22 9.60 22.69
N SER A 470 29.68 8.37 22.77
CA SER A 470 28.84 8.00 23.89
C SER A 470 29.72 7.76 25.11
N LYS A 471 29.87 8.76 25.99
CA LYS A 471 30.33 8.51 27.36
C LYS A 471 29.38 7.49 27.97
N ARG A 472 29.77 6.21 27.97
CA ARG A 472 29.12 5.21 28.81
C ARG A 472 29.44 5.62 30.24
N ILE A 473 28.40 5.96 30.99
CA ILE A 473 28.47 6.43 32.37
C ILE A 473 29.13 5.37 33.28
N GLU A 474 29.24 4.13 32.80
CA GLU A 474 29.62 2.93 33.55
C GLU A 474 31.12 2.62 33.53
N ASP A 475 31.92 3.22 32.65
CA ASP A 475 33.30 2.73 32.45
C ASP A 475 34.34 3.33 33.42
N ASP A 476 34.01 4.39 34.18
CA ASP A 476 34.98 5.10 35.06
C ASP A 476 34.42 5.65 36.39
N GLN A 477 33.24 5.22 36.87
CA GLN A 477 32.73 5.70 38.17
C GLN A 477 33.08 4.76 39.32
N ASP A 478 33.78 5.30 40.32
CA ASP A 478 34.00 4.65 41.60
C ASP A 478 32.61 4.39 42.26
N PRO A 479 32.29 3.15 42.67
CA PRO A 479 30.94 2.79 43.11
C PRO A 479 30.47 3.61 44.31
N ARG A 480 31.41 4.11 45.13
CA ARG A 480 31.12 5.01 46.25
C ARG A 480 30.59 6.37 45.78
N GLU A 481 31.19 6.94 44.75
CA GLU A 481 30.82 8.26 44.23
C GLU A 481 29.47 8.20 43.52
N ALA A 482 29.23 7.12 42.77
CA ALA A 482 27.94 6.87 42.13
C ALA A 482 26.80 6.78 43.15
N ILE A 483 26.98 6.05 44.26
CA ILE A 483 25.96 5.93 45.31
C ILE A 483 25.73 7.26 46.05
N LEU A 484 26.80 7.99 46.37
CA LEU A 484 26.71 9.28 47.06
C LEU A 484 25.96 10.34 46.24
N LYS A 485 26.07 10.30 44.91
CA LYS A 485 25.37 11.22 44.02
C LYS A 485 23.85 11.14 44.19
N TYR A 486 23.31 9.95 44.42
CA TYR A 486 21.87 9.71 44.58
C TYR A 486 21.40 9.77 46.04
N ALA A 487 22.31 9.91 47.03
CA ALA A 487 21.95 9.94 48.43
C ALA A 487 21.08 11.17 48.79
N LYS A 488 21.43 12.36 48.29
CA LYS A 488 20.65 13.59 48.52
C LYS A 488 19.27 13.51 47.87
N GLU A 489 19.20 13.01 46.64
CA GLU A 489 17.93 12.86 45.92
C GLU A 489 17.01 11.83 46.59
N ALA A 490 17.58 10.76 47.14
CA ALA A 490 16.84 9.76 47.90
C ALA A 490 16.31 10.29 49.25
N GLU A 491 17.01 11.22 49.90
CA GLU A 491 16.53 11.92 51.11
C GLU A 491 15.40 12.90 50.79
N GLU A 492 15.53 13.67 49.71
CA GLU A 492 14.54 14.66 49.29
C GLU A 492 13.26 14.03 48.74
N ASN A 493 13.37 12.92 47.98
CA ASN A 493 12.24 12.26 47.33
C ASN A 493 12.14 10.75 47.66
N PRO A 494 11.78 10.39 48.90
CA PRO A 494 11.79 9.00 49.36
C PRO A 494 10.49 8.29 48.98
N TYR A 495 10.29 7.98 47.70
CA TYR A 495 9.01 7.44 47.22
C TYR A 495 8.98 5.91 47.10
N TRP A 496 10.12 5.25 46.84
CA TRP A 496 10.13 3.80 46.53
C TRP A 496 10.19 2.90 47.77
N ILE A 497 10.96 3.27 48.82
CA ILE A 497 11.27 2.36 49.94
C ILE A 497 10.85 2.94 51.30
N ALA A 498 11.18 4.21 51.58
CA ALA A 498 10.93 4.80 52.89
C ALA A 498 9.45 4.80 53.36
N PRO A 499 8.42 4.94 52.48
CA PRO A 499 7.03 4.91 52.94
C PRO A 499 6.63 3.57 53.56
N ALA A 500 7.20 2.46 53.06
CA ALA A 500 6.92 1.12 53.56
C ALA A 500 7.55 0.84 54.93
N TYR A 501 8.70 1.46 55.23
CA TYR A 501 9.47 1.19 56.46
C TYR A 501 9.35 2.29 57.53
N LYS A 502 8.56 3.34 57.27
CA LYS A 502 8.36 4.47 58.19
C LYS A 502 7.90 4.07 59.61
N LYS A 503 7.25 2.91 59.76
CA LYS A 503 6.77 2.37 61.05
C LYS A 503 7.72 1.36 61.70
N THR A 504 8.55 0.67 60.91
CA THR A 504 9.37 -0.48 61.35
C THR A 504 10.86 -0.17 61.40
N GLN A 505 11.28 1.01 60.94
CA GLN A 505 12.68 1.40 60.92
C GLN A 505 13.21 1.60 62.35
N PRO A 506 14.25 0.85 62.77
CA PRO A 506 14.84 1.03 64.09
C PRO A 506 15.51 2.41 64.18
N LYS A 507 15.40 3.06 65.34
CA LYS A 507 16.14 4.29 65.61
C LYS A 507 17.63 3.95 65.68
N THR A 508 18.41 4.47 64.74
CA THR A 508 19.87 4.34 64.74
C THR A 508 20.43 5.09 65.93
N ILE A 509 20.95 4.37 66.92
CA ILE A 509 21.73 4.94 68.01
C ILE A 509 23.18 4.97 67.51
N PHE A 510 23.62 6.14 67.04
CA PHE A 510 25.02 6.36 66.76
C PHE A 510 25.74 6.60 68.08
N GLN A 511 26.90 5.96 68.25
CA GLN A 511 27.81 6.31 69.33
C GLN A 511 28.30 7.74 69.06
N THR A 512 27.94 8.67 69.94
CA THR A 512 28.48 10.02 69.91
C THR A 512 29.94 9.94 70.35
N ASP A 513 30.85 9.92 69.39
CA ASP A 513 32.27 10.14 69.66
C ASP A 513 32.47 11.61 70.03
N GLU A 514 32.20 11.94 71.29
CA GLU A 514 32.88 13.07 71.94
C GLU A 514 34.31 12.62 72.25
N GLN A 515 35.20 12.75 71.26
CA GLN A 515 36.60 13.05 71.51
C GLN A 515 37.28 13.63 70.27
N ASP A 516 37.60 14.91 70.40
CA ASP A 516 38.66 15.66 69.75
C ASP A 516 39.71 14.86 68.98
N SER A 517 39.82 15.12 67.67
CA SER A 517 40.97 15.84 67.10
C SER A 517 40.94 15.71 65.57
N GLY A 518 40.59 16.81 64.89
CA GLY A 518 40.75 16.87 63.44
C GLY A 518 42.23 16.75 63.06
N PRO A 519 42.57 16.08 61.93
CA PRO A 519 43.90 16.22 61.39
C PRO A 519 44.03 17.63 60.81
N SER A 520 44.97 18.36 61.40
CA SER A 520 45.34 19.74 61.11
C SER A 520 45.52 20.02 59.62
N THR A 521 44.85 21.06 59.14
CA THR A 521 45.26 21.80 57.94
C THR A 521 46.65 22.40 58.13
N LYS A 522 47.62 21.99 57.30
CA LYS A 522 48.84 22.74 56.91
C LYS A 522 49.67 21.83 55.98
N LYS A 523 50.20 22.24 54.81
CA LYS A 523 50.47 23.57 54.23
C LYS A 523 50.35 23.51 52.71
N GLN A 524 49.98 24.64 52.13
CA GLN A 524 50.21 24.97 50.72
C GLN A 524 51.58 25.64 50.52
N LYS A 525 52.15 25.41 49.32
CA LYS A 525 53.28 26.07 48.62
C LYS A 525 54.68 25.63 49.07
N THR A 526 55.60 25.27 48.17
CA THR A 526 55.94 25.84 46.85
C THR A 526 56.10 24.81 45.74
#